data_AF-A0A961CPE3-F1
#
_entry.id   AF-A0A961CPE3-F1
#
_cell.length_a   1.000
_cell.length_b   1.000
_cell.length_c   1.000
_cell.angle_alpha   90.00
_cell.angle_beta   90.00
_cell.angle_gamma   90.00
#
_symmetry.space_group_name_H-M   'P 1'
#
loop_
_entity.id
_entity.type
_entity.pdbx_description
1 polymer ?
#
loop_
_entity_poly.entity_id
_entity_poly.type
_entity_poly.pdbx_seq_one_letter_code
_entity_poly.pdbx_strand_id
1 'polypeptide(L)'
;MTDDPLNDRVRLLLTHAVAALDPADRAERIAWCLEHDAHGIRMFPGDDGLLEFRWGGRRLALVAAADLADGAPLAADFVADTLPDTVPDDWTGR
;
A
#
# COMPACT_ATOMS: atom_id res chain seq x y z
N MET A 1 2.68 13.62 24.65
CA MET A 1 2.44 12.63 23.58
C MET A 1 2.65 13.40 22.31
N THR A 2 3.83 13.31 21.69
CA THR A 2 4.17 14.15 20.54
C THR A 2 3.37 13.63 19.35
N ASP A 3 2.43 14.43 18.85
CA ASP A 3 1.83 14.21 17.54
C ASP A 3 2.98 14.22 16.53
N ASP A 4 3.33 13.04 16.07
CA ASP A 4 4.38 12.84 15.07
C ASP A 4 3.70 12.96 13.71
N PRO A 5 3.93 14.05 12.96
CA PRO A 5 3.24 14.31 11.69
C PRO A 5 3.43 13.17 10.67
N LEU A 6 4.53 12.43 10.81
CA LEU A 6 4.79 11.23 10.01
C LEU A 6 3.81 10.11 10.34
N ASN A 7 3.54 9.86 11.62
CA ASN A 7 2.61 8.83 12.06
C ASN A 7 1.17 9.13 11.62
N ASP A 8 0.77 10.40 11.62
CA ASP A 8 -0.56 10.78 11.12
C ASP A 8 -0.69 10.62 9.61
N ARG A 9 0.37 10.94 8.86
CA ARG A 9 0.42 10.66 7.42
C ARG A 9 0.35 9.17 7.12
N VAL A 10 1.10 8.34 7.85
CA VAL A 10 1.05 6.89 7.69
C VAL A 10 -0.36 6.37 8.01
N ARG A 11 -1.00 6.85 9.09
CA ARG A 11 -2.39 6.48 9.41
C ARG A 11 -3.36 6.87 8.30
N LEU A 12 -3.22 8.07 7.73
CA LEU A 12 -4.05 8.53 6.63
C LEU A 12 -3.88 7.64 5.40
N LEU A 13 -2.63 7.38 4.98
CA LEU A 13 -2.30 6.48 3.87
C LEU A 13 -2.95 5.10 4.06
N LEU A 14 -2.75 4.49 5.23
CA LEU A 14 -3.26 3.14 5.51
C LEU A 14 -4.79 3.10 5.58
N THR A 15 -5.42 4.15 6.12
CA THR A 15 -6.88 4.28 6.13
C THR A 15 -7.44 4.33 4.71
N HIS A 16 -6.84 5.13 3.84
CA HIS A 16 -7.24 5.19 2.43
C HIS A 16 -6.97 3.87 1.71
N ALA A 17 -5.81 3.25 1.90
CA ALA A 17 -5.47 2.00 1.24
C ALA A 17 -6.42 0.86 1.62
N VAL A 18 -6.77 0.73 2.91
CA VAL A 18 -7.72 -0.28 3.36
C VAL A 18 -9.15 0.02 2.90
N ALA A 19 -9.55 1.30 2.87
CA ALA A 19 -10.87 1.70 2.39
C ALA A 19 -11.07 1.50 0.89
N ALA A 20 -9.99 1.51 0.11
CA ALA A 20 -10.00 1.27 -1.33
C ALA A 20 -10.04 -0.21 -1.70
N LEU A 21 -9.85 -1.13 -0.75
CA LEU A 21 -9.91 -2.57 -1.03
C LEU A 21 -11.35 -3.02 -1.30
N ASP A 22 -11.47 -3.96 -2.23
CA ASP A 22 -12.70 -4.72 -2.39
C ASP A 22 -13.03 -5.49 -1.09
N PRO A 23 -14.31 -5.58 -0.66
CA PRO A 23 -14.69 -6.31 0.53
C PRO A 23 -14.25 -7.78 0.56
N ALA A 24 -14.18 -8.45 -0.60
CA ALA A 24 -13.69 -9.82 -0.71
C ALA A 24 -12.18 -9.89 -0.48
N ASP A 25 -11.38 -9.01 -1.12
CA ASP A 25 -9.93 -8.95 -0.87
C ASP A 25 -9.63 -8.64 0.60
N ARG A 26 -10.40 -7.71 1.20
CA ARG A 26 -10.29 -7.40 2.62
C ARG A 26 -10.57 -8.64 3.50
N ALA A 27 -11.57 -9.44 3.17
CA ALA A 27 -11.89 -10.66 3.91
C ALA A 27 -10.79 -11.72 3.76
N GLU A 28 -10.25 -11.89 2.56
CA GLU A 28 -9.13 -12.81 2.31
C GLU A 28 -7.87 -12.42 3.08
N ARG A 29 -7.53 -11.13 3.10
CA ARG A 29 -6.39 -10.62 3.88
C ARG A 29 -6.56 -10.87 5.38
N ILE A 30 -7.78 -10.70 5.91
CA ILE A 30 -8.09 -11.01 7.30
C ILE A 30 -7.93 -12.51 7.57
N ALA A 31 -8.46 -13.36 6.70
CA ALA A 31 -8.33 -14.82 6.84
C ALA A 31 -6.86 -15.25 6.84
N TRP A 32 -6.06 -14.71 5.91
CA TRP A 32 -4.62 -14.97 5.86
C TRP A 32 -3.90 -14.55 7.14
N CYS A 33 -4.21 -13.36 7.66
CA CYS A 33 -3.64 -12.88 8.92
C CYS A 33 -3.97 -13.79 10.10
N LEU A 34 -5.19 -14.33 10.17
CA LEU A 34 -5.60 -15.27 11.22
C LEU A 34 -4.88 -16.61 11.10
N GLU A 35 -4.70 -17.12 9.89
CA GLU A 35 -4.01 -18.39 9.63
C GLU A 35 -2.51 -18.33 9.95
N HIS A 36 -1.88 -17.18 9.69
CA HIS A 36 -0.43 -17.03 9.79
C HIS A 36 0.04 -16.28 11.05
N ASP A 37 -0.86 -15.99 12.00
CA ASP A 37 -0.60 -15.14 13.19
C ASP A 37 0.06 -13.78 12.84
N ALA A 38 -0.24 -13.29 11.64
CA ALA A 38 0.43 -12.16 11.03
C ALA A 38 -0.44 -10.90 11.14
N HIS A 39 -0.69 -10.48 12.37
CA HIS A 39 -1.60 -9.38 12.67
C HIS A 39 -1.02 -8.00 12.34
N GLY A 40 -1.80 -7.22 11.58
CA GLY A 40 -1.53 -5.82 11.28
C GLY A 40 -0.76 -5.59 9.98
N ILE A 41 -0.50 -4.33 9.70
CA ILE A 41 0.22 -3.87 8.51
C ILE A 41 1.70 -3.77 8.85
N ARG A 42 2.57 -4.26 7.96
CA ARG A 42 4.03 -4.19 8.11
C ARG A 42 4.60 -3.25 7.06
N MET A 43 5.52 -2.40 7.49
CA MET A 43 6.26 -1.47 6.63
C MET A 43 7.65 -2.05 6.34
N PHE A 44 8.03 -2.07 5.07
CA PHE A 44 9.32 -2.52 4.60
C PHE A 44 10.01 -1.37 3.85
N PRO A 45 11.17 -0.90 4.32
CA PRO A 45 11.95 0.06 3.57
C PRO A 45 12.60 -0.60 2.34
N GLY A 46 12.45 0.03 1.18
CA GLY A 46 13.16 -0.31 -0.05
C GLY A 46 14.45 0.51 -0.23
N ASP A 47 15.38 -0.02 -1.03
CA ASP A 47 16.68 0.61 -1.28
C ASP A 47 16.61 1.85 -2.19
N ASP A 48 15.49 2.04 -2.87
CA ASP A 48 15.19 3.14 -3.80
C ASP A 48 14.46 4.33 -3.14
N GLY A 49 14.35 4.32 -1.81
CA GLY A 49 13.61 5.34 -1.07
C GLY A 49 12.10 5.14 -1.09
N LEU A 50 11.61 3.98 -1.55
CA LEU A 50 10.21 3.58 -1.43
C LEU A 50 9.96 2.87 -0.10
N LEU A 51 8.73 2.99 0.40
CA LEU A 51 8.20 2.27 1.54
C LEU A 51 7.07 1.37 1.08
N GLU A 52 7.23 0.08 1.30
CA GLU A 52 6.21 -0.91 0.99
C GLU A 52 5.41 -1.25 2.24
N PHE A 53 4.09 -1.11 2.17
CA PHE A 53 3.16 -1.56 3.20
C PHE A 53 2.53 -2.88 2.76
N ARG A 54 2.62 -3.90 3.60
CA ARG A 54 2.02 -5.22 3.34
C ARG A 54 0.98 -5.58 4.39
N TRP A 55 -0.08 -6.24 3.95
CA TRP A 55 -1.15 -6.76 4.79
C TRP A 55 -1.80 -7.98 4.14
N GLY A 56 -2.08 -9.02 4.93
CA GLY A 56 -2.66 -10.26 4.40
C GLY A 56 -1.75 -10.99 3.41
N GLY A 57 -0.43 -10.95 3.65
CA GLY A 57 0.57 -11.58 2.79
C GLY A 57 0.86 -10.85 1.46
N ARG A 58 0.14 -9.76 1.16
CA ARG A 58 0.21 -9.03 -0.11
C ARG A 58 0.58 -7.57 0.11
N ARG A 59 1.04 -6.91 -0.97
CA ARG A 59 1.23 -5.46 -0.98
C ARG A 59 -0.11 -4.75 -0.79
N LEU A 60 -0.10 -3.68 -0.02
CA LEU A 60 -1.25 -2.81 0.25
C LEU A 60 -1.01 -1.41 -0.33
N ALA A 61 0.21 -0.88 -0.15
CA ALA A 61 0.61 0.40 -0.72
C ALA A 61 2.12 0.42 -0.96
N LEU A 62 2.54 1.25 -1.91
CA LEU A 62 3.93 1.61 -2.17
C LEU A 62 3.98 3.14 -2.29
N VAL A 63 4.86 3.79 -1.54
CA VAL A 63 4.94 5.26 -1.49
C VAL A 63 6.39 5.70 -1.36
N ALA A 64 6.78 6.83 -1.94
CA ALA A 64 8.09 7.39 -1.66
C ALA A 64 8.17 7.90 -0.22
N ALA A 65 9.28 7.62 0.47
CA ALA A 65 9.49 8.11 1.83
C ALA A 65 9.46 9.65 1.91
N ALA A 66 9.86 10.33 0.84
CA ALA A 66 9.79 11.79 0.71
C ALA A 66 8.34 12.31 0.76
N ASP A 67 7.38 11.61 0.15
CA ASP A 67 5.97 12.04 0.11
C ASP A 67 5.30 11.94 1.50
N LEU A 68 5.83 11.05 2.35
CA LEU A 68 5.43 10.98 3.76
C LEU A 68 6.05 12.08 4.63
N ALA A 69 7.12 12.73 4.18
CA ALA A 69 7.80 13.78 4.92
C ALA A 69 7.30 15.20 4.54
N ASP A 70 6.92 15.42 3.28
CA ASP A 70 6.94 16.77 2.69
C ASP A 70 5.62 17.56 2.71
N GLY A 71 4.65 17.27 3.58
CA GLY A 71 3.48 18.15 3.69
C GLY A 71 2.48 18.11 2.51
N ALA A 72 2.91 17.63 1.34
CA ALA A 72 2.16 17.55 0.10
C ALA A 72 1.04 16.49 0.12
N PRO A 73 0.02 16.60 -0.75
CA PRO A 73 -0.99 15.56 -0.94
C PRO A 73 -0.33 14.20 -1.23
N LEU A 74 -0.80 13.14 -0.57
CA LEU A 74 -0.28 11.79 -0.77
C LEU A 74 -0.58 11.33 -2.21
N ALA A 75 0.44 11.29 -3.06
CA ALA A 75 0.40 10.59 -4.33
C ALA A 75 0.66 9.10 -4.06
N ALA A 76 -0.39 8.37 -3.67
CA ALA A 76 -0.30 6.93 -3.47
C ALA A 76 -0.88 6.21 -4.68
N ASP A 77 -0.05 5.43 -5.37
CA ASP A 77 -0.54 4.47 -6.36
C ASP A 77 -1.09 3.26 -5.59
N PHE A 78 -2.42 3.20 -5.51
CA PHE A 78 -3.13 2.03 -4.99
C PHE A 78 -3.09 0.96 -6.08
N VAL A 79 -2.31 -0.11 -5.85
CA VAL A 79 -2.27 -1.26 -6.75
C VAL A 79 -3.62 -1.97 -6.66
N ALA A 80 -4.58 -1.56 -7.48
CA ALA A 80 -5.70 -2.41 -7.85
C ALA A 80 -5.14 -3.50 -8.77
N ASP A 81 -5.41 -4.77 -8.47
CA ASP A 81 -4.88 -5.99 -9.07
C ASP A 81 -5.11 -6.14 -10.60
N THR A 82 -4.65 -5.19 -11.40
CA THR A 82 -4.67 -5.24 -12.87
C THR A 82 -3.43 -4.54 -13.43
N LEU A 83 -2.25 -4.98 -13.00
CA LEU A 83 -1.10 -4.95 -13.91
C LEU A 83 -1.31 -6.14 -14.85
N PRO A 84 -1.65 -5.94 -16.14
CA PRO A 84 -1.69 -7.05 -17.07
C PRO A 84 -0.26 -7.62 -17.19
N ASP A 85 -0.12 -8.94 -17.03
CA ASP A 85 1.16 -9.67 -17.22
C ASP A 85 1.75 -9.51 -18.62
N THR A 86 0.99 -8.91 -19.53
CA THR A 86 1.37 -8.57 -20.91
C THR A 86 1.12 -7.10 -21.15
N VAL A 87 2.13 -6.39 -21.67
CA VAL A 87 1.96 -5.03 -22.19
C VAL A 87 0.88 -5.06 -23.27
N PRO A 88 -0.20 -4.27 -23.17
CA PRO A 88 -1.20 -4.19 -24.23
C PRO A 88 -0.55 -3.73 -25.54
N ASP A 89 -0.91 -4.36 -26.67
CA ASP A 89 -0.34 -4.02 -27.99
C ASP A 89 -0.49 -2.51 -28.31
N ASP A 90 -1.57 -1.88 -27.84
CA ASP A 90 -1.85 -0.44 -27.94
C ASP A 90 -0.77 0.47 -27.30
N TRP A 91 0.08 -0.06 -26.41
CA TRP A 91 1.16 0.69 -25.77
C TRP A 91 2.51 0.52 -26.50
N THR A 92 2.61 -0.43 -27.43
CA THR A 92 3.84 -0.70 -28.20
C THR A 92 3.83 -0.16 -29.63
N GLY A 93 2.73 0.47 -30.05
CA GLY A 93 2.67 1.31 -31.26
C GLY A 93 3.13 0.61 -32.54
N ARG A 94 2.69 -0.62 -32.79
CA ARG A 94 2.99 -1.34 -34.04
C ARG A 94 1.79 -1.40 -34.99
#